data_AF-A0A8S0XZP2-F1
#
_entry.id   AF-A0A8S0XZP2-F1
#
_cell.length_a   1.000
_cell.length_b   1.000
_cell.length_c   1.000
_cell.angle_alpha   90.00
_cell.angle_beta   90.00
_cell.angle_gamma   90.00
#
_symmetry.space_group_name_H-M   'P 1'
#
loop_
_entity.id
_entity.type
_entity.pdbx_description
1 polymer ?
#
loop_
_entity_poly.entity_id
_entity_poly.type
_entity_poly.pdbx_seq_one_letter_code
_entity_poly.pdbx_strand_id
1 'polypeptide(L)'
;MKIAHLLNFSSGLYYPIKEDIVFVIPEPYATTYNQNEDVHERFFNVLKGPYPAIPLQFEPGTDFTYGWSSDILDFIVEKLSGKTLEVYCQENMSGPLGLTTSFYLTPEIKEKLIPLTYGNQQTGSFEPWAEQMKLIQMDPGKA
;
A
#
# COMPACT_ATOMS: atom_id res chain seq x y z
N MET A 1 -18.72 -2.38 10.21
CA MET A 1 -17.50 -3.19 9.98
C MET A 1 -16.78 -3.41 11.30
N LYS A 2 -16.18 -4.59 11.53
CA LYS A 2 -15.39 -4.91 12.74
C LYS A 2 -13.93 -5.15 12.38
N ILE A 3 -13.00 -5.02 13.34
CA ILE A 3 -11.57 -5.33 13.14
C ILE A 3 -11.37 -6.77 12.63
N ALA A 4 -12.14 -7.73 13.15
CA ALA A 4 -12.10 -9.11 12.69
C ALA A 4 -12.35 -9.26 11.17
N HIS A 5 -13.18 -8.37 10.59
CA HIS A 5 -13.47 -8.41 9.16
C HIS A 5 -12.30 -7.89 8.32
N LEU A 6 -11.49 -6.98 8.88
CA LEU A 6 -10.27 -6.51 8.23
C LEU A 6 -9.19 -7.61 8.26
N LEU A 7 -9.01 -8.26 9.42
CA LEU A 7 -7.99 -9.30 9.62
C LEU A 7 -8.18 -10.53 8.72
N ASN A 8 -9.42 -10.83 8.31
CA ASN A 8 -9.73 -11.98 7.48
C ASN A 8 -10.22 -11.60 6.06
N PHE A 9 -10.04 -10.34 5.64
CA PHE A 9 -10.45 -9.86 4.31
C PHE A 9 -11.95 -10.08 3.98
N SER A 10 -12.81 -10.06 5.00
CA SER A 10 -14.27 -10.03 4.85
C SER A 10 -14.88 -8.65 5.04
N SER A 11 -14.07 -7.59 4.96
CA SER A 11 -14.53 -6.20 5.15
C SER A 11 -15.35 -5.66 3.97
N GLY A 12 -15.23 -6.28 2.79
CA GLY A 12 -15.77 -5.77 1.53
C GLY A 12 -14.89 -4.70 0.87
N LEU A 13 -13.78 -4.28 1.49
CA LEU A 13 -12.75 -3.46 0.84
C LEU A 13 -11.97 -4.33 -0.14
N TYR A 14 -11.87 -3.90 -1.39
CA TYR A 14 -11.41 -4.74 -2.50
C TYR A 14 -10.42 -3.99 -3.37
N TYR A 15 -9.42 -4.69 -3.91
CA TYR A 15 -8.68 -4.13 -5.05
C TYR A 15 -9.58 -4.20 -6.29
N PRO A 16 -9.66 -3.13 -7.09
CA PRO A 16 -10.36 -3.19 -8.36
C PRO A 16 -9.55 -4.07 -9.32
N ILE A 17 -9.85 -5.38 -9.32
CA ILE A 17 -9.27 -6.36 -10.22
C ILE A 17 -9.81 -6.06 -11.64
N LYS A 18 -9.02 -5.36 -12.46
CA LYS A 18 -9.24 -5.20 -13.90
C LYS A 18 -8.35 -6.16 -14.69
N GLU A 19 -8.67 -6.51 -15.92
CA GLU A 19 -7.91 -7.53 -16.68
C GLU A 19 -6.39 -7.25 -16.80
N ASP A 20 -5.94 -6.00 -16.59
CA ASP A 20 -4.53 -5.56 -16.70
C ASP A 20 -3.74 -5.44 -15.36
N ILE A 21 -4.23 -5.91 -14.19
CA ILE A 21 -3.58 -5.60 -12.87
C ILE A 21 -2.13 -6.10 -12.75
N VAL A 22 -1.69 -7.06 -13.58
CA VAL A 22 -0.29 -7.52 -13.55
C VAL A 22 0.70 -6.35 -13.75
N PHE A 23 0.24 -5.23 -14.33
CA PHE A 23 1.07 -4.06 -14.61
C PHE A 23 0.52 -2.74 -14.05
N VAL A 24 -0.54 -2.74 -13.23
CA VAL A 24 -1.15 -1.49 -12.72
C VAL A 24 -1.20 -1.50 -11.21
N ILE A 25 -0.41 -0.61 -10.61
CA ILE A 25 -0.44 -0.33 -9.17
C ILE A 25 -1.76 0.41 -8.86
N PRO A 26 -2.55 -0.04 -7.86
CA PRO A 26 -3.75 0.66 -7.44
C PRO A 26 -3.50 2.15 -7.19
N GLU A 27 -4.43 2.99 -7.67
CA GLU A 27 -4.33 4.45 -7.59
C GLU A 27 -4.01 4.99 -6.17
N PRO A 28 -4.54 4.43 -5.07
CA PRO A 28 -4.20 4.89 -3.72
C PRO A 28 -2.70 4.77 -3.38
N TYR A 29 -1.97 3.86 -4.03
CA TYR A 29 -0.52 3.69 -3.84
C TYR A 29 0.31 4.52 -4.80
N ALA A 30 -0.19 4.81 -6.00
CA ALA A 30 0.56 5.49 -7.05
C ALA A 30 0.26 7.00 -7.14
N THR A 31 -0.63 7.50 -6.28
CA THR A 31 -1.03 8.91 -6.27
C THR A 31 0.02 9.78 -5.60
N THR A 32 0.38 10.90 -6.22
CA THR A 32 1.32 11.87 -5.66
C THR A 32 0.68 12.65 -4.51
N TYR A 33 1.48 12.91 -3.48
CA TYR A 33 1.11 13.70 -2.31
C TYR A 33 1.72 15.11 -2.40
N ASN A 34 1.00 16.12 -1.93
CA ASN A 34 1.61 17.41 -1.62
C ASN A 34 2.22 17.36 -0.22
N GLN A 35 3.33 18.06 0.03
CA GLN A 35 4.02 18.05 1.34
C GLN A 35 3.14 18.48 2.53
N ASN A 36 2.03 19.16 2.26
CA ASN A 36 1.11 19.68 3.28
C ASN A 36 -0.16 18.82 3.45
N GLU A 37 -0.27 17.70 2.72
CA GLU A 37 -1.45 16.83 2.76
C GLU A 37 -1.24 15.68 3.74
N ASP A 38 -2.28 15.33 4.51
CA ASP A 38 -2.28 14.13 5.34
C ASP A 38 -2.38 12.88 4.44
N VAL A 39 -1.40 11.99 4.56
CA VAL A 39 -1.29 10.80 3.69
C VAL A 39 -2.45 9.82 3.89
N HIS A 40 -2.99 9.72 5.11
CA HIS A 40 -4.13 8.84 5.38
C HIS A 40 -5.42 9.44 4.80
N GLU A 41 -5.64 10.74 5.00
CA GLU A 41 -6.78 11.45 4.41
C GLU A 41 -6.75 11.34 2.89
N ARG A 42 -5.59 11.53 2.27
CA ARG A 42 -5.41 11.34 0.83
C ARG A 42 -5.80 9.93 0.40
N PHE A 43 -5.29 8.91 1.08
CA PHE A 43 -5.61 7.50 0.78
C PHE A 43 -7.13 7.27 0.82
N PHE A 44 -7.80 7.68 1.90
CA PHE A 44 -9.26 7.52 2.03
C PHE A 44 -10.04 8.31 0.98
N ASN A 45 -9.59 9.51 0.61
CA ASN A 45 -10.21 10.31 -0.44
C ASN A 45 -10.12 9.64 -1.82
N VAL A 46 -8.99 9.02 -2.14
CA VAL A 46 -8.84 8.24 -3.38
C VAL A 46 -9.76 7.02 -3.37
N LEU A 47 -9.82 6.27 -2.25
CA LEU A 47 -10.73 5.11 -2.11
C LEU A 47 -12.21 5.50 -2.24
N LYS A 48 -12.59 6.64 -1.67
CA LYS A 48 -13.96 7.16 -1.71
C LYS A 48 -14.34 7.66 -3.10
N GLY A 49 -13.42 8.27 -3.83
CA GLY A 49 -13.69 8.87 -5.12
C GLY A 49 -14.88 9.86 -5.07
N PRO A 50 -15.82 9.83 -6.02
CA PRO A 50 -16.98 10.73 -6.06
C PRO A 50 -18.14 10.31 -5.14
N TYR A 51 -18.03 9.17 -4.45
CA TYR A 51 -19.13 8.57 -3.69
C TYR A 51 -19.29 9.21 -2.31
N PRO A 52 -20.48 9.13 -1.68
CA PRO A 52 -20.66 9.68 -0.33
C PRO A 52 -19.88 8.92 0.75
N ALA A 53 -19.56 7.65 0.51
CA ALA A 53 -18.75 6.78 1.37
C ALA A 53 -17.91 5.83 0.51
N ILE A 54 -16.92 5.17 1.11
CA ILE A 54 -16.09 4.18 0.42
C ILE A 54 -16.98 3.00 -0.01
N PRO A 55 -17.04 2.68 -1.31
CA PRO A 55 -17.80 1.54 -1.79
C PRO A 55 -17.23 0.22 -1.25
N LEU A 56 -18.12 -0.69 -0.85
CA LEU A 56 -17.78 -2.06 -0.48
C LEU A 56 -18.36 -3.02 -1.51
N GLN A 57 -17.64 -4.11 -1.79
CA GLN A 57 -18.09 -5.12 -2.75
C GLN A 57 -19.24 -5.97 -2.20
N PHE A 58 -19.34 -6.11 -0.89
CA PHE A 58 -20.36 -6.87 -0.17
C PHE A 58 -20.47 -6.38 1.28
N GLU A 59 -21.48 -6.85 2.01
CA GLU A 59 -21.66 -6.50 3.42
C GLU A 59 -20.55 -7.10 4.30
N PRO A 60 -19.93 -6.32 5.22
CA PRO A 60 -18.82 -6.83 6.01
C PRO A 60 -19.17 -8.12 6.79
N GLY A 61 -18.43 -9.19 6.52
CA GLY A 61 -18.58 -10.50 7.14
C GLY A 61 -19.40 -11.52 6.33
N THR A 62 -19.96 -11.14 5.18
CA THR A 62 -20.80 -12.05 4.37
C THR A 62 -20.04 -12.78 3.26
N ASP A 63 -18.84 -12.31 2.90
CA ASP A 63 -18.02 -12.87 1.83
C ASP A 63 -16.52 -12.53 2.05
N PHE A 64 -15.67 -12.88 1.09
CA PHE A 64 -14.23 -12.64 1.11
C PHE A 64 -13.76 -11.93 -0.17
N THR A 65 -12.89 -10.92 -0.02
CA THR A 65 -12.13 -10.35 -1.14
C THR A 65 -10.82 -9.75 -0.66
N TYR A 66 -9.75 -9.96 -1.43
CA TYR A 66 -8.47 -9.30 -1.16
C TYR A 66 -8.55 -7.81 -1.53
N GLY A 67 -7.92 -6.95 -0.72
CA GLY A 67 -8.07 -5.50 -0.87
C GLY A 67 -7.35 -4.73 0.22
N TRP A 68 -7.78 -3.48 0.43
CA TRP A 68 -7.13 -2.54 1.35
C TRP A 68 -7.32 -2.83 2.84
N SER A 69 -7.79 -4.01 3.21
CA SER A 69 -8.07 -4.33 4.63
C SER A 69 -6.81 -4.26 5.49
N SER A 70 -5.65 -4.65 4.95
CA SER A 70 -4.37 -4.58 5.67
C SER A 70 -3.92 -3.13 5.89
N ASP A 71 -4.02 -2.28 4.87
CA ASP A 71 -3.65 -0.87 4.98
C ASP A 71 -4.48 -0.16 6.06
N ILE A 72 -5.78 -0.47 6.12
CA ILE A 72 -6.65 0.07 7.17
C ILE A 72 -6.23 -0.44 8.57
N LEU A 73 -5.79 -1.69 8.70
CA LEU A 73 -5.26 -2.20 9.97
C LEU A 73 -4.01 -1.44 10.41
N ASP A 74 -3.09 -1.19 9.48
CA ASP A 74 -1.87 -0.44 9.74
C ASP A 74 -2.18 0.98 10.23
N PHE A 75 -3.14 1.66 9.59
CA PHE A 75 -3.58 3.00 10.02
C PHE A 75 -4.24 2.98 11.40
N ILE A 76 -4.99 1.92 11.74
CA ILE A 76 -5.56 1.74 13.08
C ILE A 76 -4.43 1.60 14.11
N VAL A 77 -3.39 0.81 13.81
CA VAL A 77 -2.23 0.64 14.69
C VAL A 77 -1.53 1.97 14.92
N GLU A 78 -1.24 2.72 13.86
CA GLU A 78 -0.60 4.04 13.98
C GLU A 78 -1.46 5.01 14.80
N LYS A 79 -2.77 5.07 14.52
CA LYS A 79 -3.69 5.97 15.22
C LYS A 79 -3.82 5.66 16.71
N LEU A 80 -3.92 4.38 17.07
CA LEU A 80 -4.12 3.96 18.46
C LEU A 80 -2.82 4.01 19.27
N SER A 81 -1.68 3.72 18.65
CA SER A 81 -0.38 3.76 19.33
C SER A 81 0.21 5.17 19.42
N GLY A 82 -0.18 6.08 18.52
CA GLY A 82 0.46 7.38 18.36
C GLY A 82 1.89 7.29 17.80
N LYS A 83 2.26 6.14 17.24
CA LYS A 83 3.58 5.86 16.66
C LYS A 83 3.43 5.59 15.17
N THR A 84 4.50 5.82 14.41
CA THR A 84 4.56 5.32 13.04
C THR A 84 4.61 3.79 13.03
N LEU A 85 4.20 3.18 11.93
CA LEU A 85 4.20 1.72 11.80
C LEU A 85 5.61 1.13 11.96
N GLU A 86 6.64 1.83 11.48
CA GLU A 86 8.05 1.47 11.70
C GLU A 86 8.39 1.37 13.18
N VAL A 87 8.12 2.42 13.96
CA VAL A 87 8.48 2.43 15.38
C VAL A 87 7.68 1.35 16.10
N TYR A 88 6.39 1.22 15.79
CA TYR A 88 5.56 0.18 16.40
C TYR A 88 6.07 -1.22 16.10
N CYS A 89 6.35 -1.54 14.83
CA CYS A 89 6.87 -2.85 14.43
C CYS A 89 8.26 -3.12 15.00
N GLN A 90 9.13 -2.11 15.07
CA GLN A 90 10.46 -2.25 15.65
C GLN A 90 10.41 -2.59 17.14
N GLU A 91 9.53 -1.94 17.90
CA GLU A 91 9.40 -2.21 19.34
C GLU A 91 8.70 -3.55 19.63
N ASN A 92 7.69 -3.92 18.82
CA ASN A 92 6.78 -5.02 19.16
C ASN A 92 7.03 -6.31 18.38
N MET A 93 7.82 -6.27 17.30
CA MET A 93 8.02 -7.42 16.41
C MET A 93 9.46 -7.57 15.91
N SER A 94 9.95 -6.68 15.04
CA SER A 94 11.26 -6.86 14.39
C SER A 94 12.42 -6.74 15.38
N GLY A 95 12.38 -5.80 16.32
CA GLY A 95 13.40 -5.66 17.36
C GLY A 95 13.51 -6.90 18.26
N PRO A 96 12.41 -7.38 18.88
CA PRO A 96 12.41 -8.62 19.66
C PRO A 96 12.89 -9.87 18.90
N LEU A 97 12.65 -9.91 17.58
CA LEU A 97 13.11 -11.00 16.71
C LEU A 97 14.54 -10.81 16.18
N GLY A 98 15.20 -9.68 16.49
CA GLY A 98 16.53 -9.36 15.98
C GLY A 98 16.59 -9.11 14.47
N LEU A 99 15.47 -8.70 13.87
CA LEU A 99 15.37 -8.41 12.45
C LEU A 99 15.81 -6.97 12.15
N THR A 100 16.73 -6.83 11.20
CA THR A 100 17.09 -5.53 10.62
C THR A 100 16.25 -5.32 9.36
N THR A 101 15.07 -4.71 9.53
CA THR A 101 14.16 -4.36 8.44
C THR A 101 13.64 -2.94 8.65
N SER A 102 13.22 -2.28 7.58
CA SER A 102 12.68 -0.93 7.64
C SER A 102 11.65 -0.74 6.53
N PHE A 103 10.60 0.01 6.82
CA PHE A 103 9.66 0.53 5.82
C PHE A 103 10.25 1.70 5.01
N TYR A 104 11.45 2.17 5.36
CA TYR A 104 12.15 3.27 4.69
C TYR A 104 13.26 2.74 3.80
N LEU A 105 13.51 3.40 2.67
CA LEU A 105 14.70 3.14 1.85
C LEU A 105 15.94 3.78 2.50
N THR A 106 16.48 3.10 3.52
CA THR A 106 17.73 3.49 4.18
C THR A 106 18.91 3.46 3.18
N PRO A 107 20.04 4.14 3.46
CA PRO A 107 21.21 4.07 2.58
C PRO A 107 21.66 2.63 2.28
N GLU A 108 21.64 1.75 3.28
CA GLU A 108 22.00 0.33 3.13
C GLU A 108 21.01 -0.42 2.22
N ILE A 109 19.71 -0.14 2.31
CA ILE A 109 18.71 -0.74 1.42
C ILE A 109 18.86 -0.18 0.01
N LYS A 110 19.11 1.12 -0.13
CA LYS A 110 19.34 1.80 -1.43
C LYS A 110 20.53 1.19 -2.17
N GLU A 111 21.62 0.84 -1.48
CA GLU A 111 22.79 0.17 -2.08
C GLU A 111 22.48 -1.23 -2.63
N LYS A 112 21.43 -1.89 -2.13
CA LYS A 112 21.03 -3.25 -2.55
C LYS A 112 19.92 -3.24 -3.62
N LEU A 113 19.47 -2.07 -4.07
CA LEU A 113 18.45 -1.97 -5.11
C LEU A 113 18.96 -2.51 -6.45
N ILE A 114 18.12 -3.29 -7.11
CA ILE A 114 18.39 -3.85 -8.44
C ILE A 114 17.62 -3.00 -9.47
N PRO A 115 18.23 -2.62 -10.60
CA PRO A 115 17.53 -1.93 -11.67
C PRO A 115 16.29 -2.71 -12.14
N LEU A 116 15.16 -2.01 -12.27
CA LEU A 116 13.95 -2.60 -12.82
C LEU A 116 14.11 -2.85 -14.33
N THR A 117 13.63 -3.99 -14.79
CA THR A 117 13.54 -4.35 -16.20
C THR A 117 12.09 -4.57 -16.60
N TYR A 118 11.76 -4.24 -17.84
CA TYR A 118 10.42 -4.35 -18.40
C TYR A 118 10.43 -5.30 -19.60
N GLY A 119 9.52 -6.28 -19.60
CA GLY A 119 9.36 -7.21 -20.71
C GLY A 119 8.51 -6.58 -21.82
N ASN A 120 9.12 -6.25 -22.94
CA ASN A 120 8.39 -5.77 -24.11
C ASN A 120 7.67 -6.95 -24.79
N GLN A 121 6.34 -7.00 -24.67
CA GLN A 121 5.55 -8.11 -25.22
C GLN A 121 5.51 -8.14 -26.75
N GLN A 122 5.80 -7.03 -27.43
CA GLN A 122 5.77 -6.95 -28.89
C GLN A 122 7.08 -7.47 -29.50
N THR A 123 8.21 -7.19 -28.87
CA THR A 123 9.54 -7.58 -29.36
C THR A 123 10.08 -8.84 -28.68
N GLY A 124 9.56 -9.19 -27.50
CA GLY A 124 10.09 -10.25 -26.63
C GLY A 124 11.38 -9.89 -25.89
N SER A 125 11.85 -8.64 -25.97
CA SER A 125 13.07 -8.18 -25.30
C SER A 125 12.81 -7.68 -23.89
N PHE A 126 13.84 -7.76 -23.04
CA PHE A 126 13.87 -7.02 -21.77
C PHE A 126 14.56 -5.67 -21.98
N GLU A 127 13.88 -4.62 -21.56
CA GLU A 127 14.36 -3.24 -21.66
C GLU A 127 14.50 -2.65 -20.25
N PRO A 128 15.41 -1.69 -20.02
CA PRO A 128 15.46 -0.95 -18.76
C PRO A 128 14.12 -0.26 -18.48
N TRP A 129 13.75 -0.17 -17.20
CA TRP A 129 12.61 0.66 -16.82
C TRP A 129 12.87 2.12 -17.18
N ALA A 130 11.95 2.69 -17.94
CA ALA A 130 11.92 4.05 -18.47
C ALA A 130 10.49 4.59 -18.31
N GLU A 131 9.95 4.47 -17.09
CA GLU A 131 8.63 5.00 -16.70
C GLU A 131 7.44 4.35 -17.42
N GLN A 132 7.59 3.11 -17.91
CA GLN A 132 6.50 2.40 -18.60
C GLN A 132 5.28 2.15 -17.71
N MET A 133 5.44 2.20 -16.38
CA MET A 133 4.36 2.10 -15.40
C MET A 133 4.63 2.98 -14.18
N LYS A 134 3.57 3.44 -13.52
CA LYS A 134 3.70 4.13 -12.23
C LYS A 134 4.19 3.17 -11.16
N LEU A 135 5.08 3.65 -10.30
CA LEU A 135 5.54 2.94 -9.10
C LEU A 135 4.74 3.37 -7.87
N ILE A 136 4.90 2.62 -6.77
CA ILE A 136 4.37 3.03 -5.48
C ILE A 136 5.00 4.37 -5.13
N GLN A 137 4.17 5.35 -4.83
CA GLN A 137 4.61 6.67 -4.43
C GLN A 137 5.22 6.60 -3.03
N MET A 138 6.44 7.10 -2.88
CA MET A 138 7.05 7.28 -1.57
C MET A 138 6.45 8.49 -0.86
N ASP A 139 6.16 8.33 0.42
CA ASP A 139 5.84 9.44 1.31
C ASP A 139 7.09 10.34 1.44
N PRO A 140 7.04 11.63 1.04
CA PRO A 140 8.17 12.54 1.13
C PRO A 140 8.69 12.73 2.57
N GLY A 141 7.83 12.58 3.58
CA GLY A 141 8.23 12.60 5.00
C GLY A 141 8.97 11.33 5.44
N LYS A 142 9.04 10.32 4.56
CA LYS A 142 9.67 9.01 4.78
C LYS A 142 10.76 8.69 3.73
N ALA A 143 11.26 9.70 3.01
CA ALA A 143 12.25 9.53 1.93
C ALA A 143 13.73 9.57 2.40
#